data_AF-A0A4Y2TM46-F1
#
_entry.id   AF-A0A4Y2TM46-F1
#
_cell.length_a   1.000
_cell.length_b   1.000
_cell.length_c   1.000
_cell.angle_alpha   90.00
_cell.angle_beta   90.00
_cell.angle_gamma   90.00
#
_symmetry.space_group_name_H-M   'P 1'
#
loop_
_entity.id
_entity.type
_entity.pdbx_description
1 polymer ?
#
loop_
_entity_poly.entity_id
_entity_poly.type
_entity_poly.pdbx_seq_one_letter_code
_entity_poly.pdbx_strand_id
1 'polypeptide(L)'
;MELILNRPLQWFVCQLHDNELPLRHLFPHVDRTTKTCLTGEIRKSLAGCEKLSVVSSTPMEYTLCEVTNKKHLSSDQLYLMEISEVVNFSHCRESLSKIYPGKVCDSRWLRITNRILRFNVAHENSSEALLTLTTFIAKVYASMWFKIKRKTKLIYEAQHLHQSIVLSRCFSNDLKDVIDPVIKRN
;
A
#
# COMPACT_ATOMS: atom_id res chain seq x y z
N MET A 1 -15.97 22.58 -3.61
CA MET A 1 -15.30 23.72 -2.96
C MET A 1 -14.32 24.38 -3.92
N GLU A 2 -13.29 23.70 -4.44
CA GLU A 2 -12.37 24.30 -5.44
C GLU A 2 -13.06 24.73 -6.74
N LEU A 3 -14.04 23.95 -7.23
CA LEU A 3 -14.88 24.33 -8.39
C LEU A 3 -15.65 25.64 -8.15
N ILE A 4 -16.01 25.93 -6.90
CA ILE A 4 -16.71 27.16 -6.50
C ILE A 4 -15.71 28.32 -6.38
N LEU A 5 -14.48 28.03 -5.94
CA LEU A 5 -13.44 29.02 -5.69
C LEU A 5 -12.60 29.36 -6.94
N ASN A 6 -12.73 28.58 -8.03
CA ASN A 6 -11.95 28.67 -9.26
C ASN A 6 -10.41 28.75 -9.04
N ARG A 7 -9.93 28.18 -7.92
CA ARG A 7 -8.51 28.09 -7.57
C ARG A 7 -8.26 26.85 -6.71
N PRO A 8 -7.08 26.21 -6.81
CA PRO A 8 -6.74 25.10 -5.95
C PRO A 8 -6.62 25.55 -4.49
N LEU A 9 -7.22 24.79 -3.58
CA LEU A 9 -6.96 24.89 -2.15
C LEU A 9 -5.63 24.17 -1.93
N GLN A 10 -4.56 24.92 -1.65
CA GLN A 10 -3.24 24.32 -1.40
C GLN A 10 -3.15 23.78 0.03
N TRP A 11 -2.78 22.52 0.16
CA TRP A 11 -2.52 21.87 1.44
C TRP A 11 -1.01 21.59 1.49
N PHE A 12 -0.25 22.26 2.36
CA PHE A 12 1.19 22.04 2.43
C PHE A 12 1.53 20.72 3.15
N VAL A 13 1.10 19.59 2.61
CA VAL A 13 1.26 18.26 3.24
C VAL A 13 1.99 17.30 2.31
N CYS A 14 2.84 16.45 2.88
CA CYS A 14 3.57 15.46 2.10
C CYS A 14 2.63 14.34 1.67
N GLN A 15 2.16 14.38 0.42
CA GLN A 15 1.21 13.40 -0.14
C GLN A 15 1.61 11.93 0.06
N LEU A 16 2.92 11.61 -0.03
CA LEU A 16 3.41 10.26 0.21
C LEU A 16 3.32 9.86 1.69
N HIS A 17 3.53 10.81 2.59
CA HIS A 17 3.33 10.58 4.01
C HIS A 17 1.85 10.35 4.32
N ASP A 18 0.96 11.16 3.74
CA ASP A 18 -0.49 11.01 3.91
C ASP A 18 -0.99 9.66 3.39
N ASN A 19 -0.41 9.16 2.30
CA ASN A 19 -0.70 7.83 1.78
C ASN A 19 -0.26 6.70 2.73
N GLU A 20 0.80 6.92 3.53
CA GLU A 20 1.23 5.94 4.54
C GLU A 20 0.28 5.88 5.73
N LEU A 21 -0.27 7.03 6.17
CA LEU A 21 -0.99 7.16 7.44
C LEU A 21 -2.17 6.18 7.59
N PRO A 22 -3.07 5.98 6.61
CA PRO A 22 -4.14 4.99 6.72
C PRO A 22 -3.64 3.57 7.00
N LEU A 23 -2.58 3.13 6.30
CA LEU A 23 -1.98 1.81 6.52
C LEU A 23 -1.40 1.71 7.93
N ARG A 24 -0.81 2.79 8.45
CA ARG A 24 -0.25 2.81 9.82
C ARG A 24 -1.29 2.54 10.90
N HIS A 25 -2.52 3.00 10.69
CA HIS A 25 -3.63 2.83 11.63
C HIS A 25 -4.39 1.52 11.38
N LEU A 26 -4.51 1.11 10.12
CA LEU A 26 -5.15 -0.13 9.73
C LEU A 26 -4.36 -1.36 10.19
N PHE A 27 -3.03 -1.32 10.09
CA PHE A 27 -2.19 -2.48 10.39
C PHE A 27 -2.35 -2.99 11.84
N PRO A 28 -2.22 -2.17 12.90
CA PRO A 28 -2.46 -2.62 14.27
C PRO A 28 -3.89 -3.09 14.53
N HIS A 29 -4.87 -2.45 13.88
CA HIS A 29 -6.28 -2.83 14.01
C HIS A 29 -6.52 -4.25 13.45
N VAL A 30 -5.99 -4.55 12.27
CA VAL A 30 -6.13 -5.85 11.60
C VAL A 30 -5.29 -6.94 12.28
N ASP A 31 -4.08 -6.61 12.72
CA ASP A 31 -3.20 -7.52 13.48
C ASP A 31 -3.70 -7.74 14.93
N ARG A 32 -4.83 -7.12 15.30
CA ARG A 32 -5.46 -7.16 16.64
C ARG A 32 -4.48 -6.82 17.77
N THR A 33 -3.58 -5.87 17.52
CA THR A 33 -2.58 -5.42 18.51
C THR A 33 -2.97 -4.08 19.12
N THR A 34 -2.93 -3.99 20.44
CA THR A 34 -3.10 -2.72 21.15
C THR A 34 -1.76 -1.98 21.20
N LYS A 35 -1.67 -0.87 20.45
CA LYS A 35 -0.54 0.10 20.39
C LYS A 35 0.81 -0.48 19.96
N THR A 36 1.30 -0.08 18.78
CA THR A 36 2.71 0.00 18.32
C THR A 36 3.68 -1.16 18.65
N CYS A 37 3.22 -2.26 19.23
CA CYS A 37 4.03 -3.28 19.85
C CYS A 37 4.33 -4.37 18.83
N LEU A 38 5.56 -4.87 18.89
CA LEU A 38 6.15 -5.87 17.98
C LEU A 38 5.55 -7.29 18.14
N THR A 39 4.36 -7.45 18.72
CA THR A 39 3.84 -8.73 19.21
C THR A 39 2.82 -9.42 18.32
N GLY A 40 2.24 -8.72 17.34
CA GLY A 40 1.23 -9.28 16.44
C GLY A 40 1.78 -10.40 15.55
N GLU A 41 0.93 -11.40 15.29
CA GLU A 41 1.30 -12.62 14.56
C GLU A 41 1.70 -12.31 13.12
N ILE A 42 1.05 -11.33 12.48
CA ILE A 42 1.39 -10.92 11.12
C ILE A 42 2.79 -10.32 11.12
N ARG A 43 3.05 -9.35 12.02
CA ARG A 43 4.37 -8.69 12.10
C ARG A 43 5.51 -9.69 12.36
N LYS A 44 5.30 -10.72 13.18
CA LYS A 44 6.26 -11.82 13.38
C LYS A 44 6.48 -12.63 12.10
N SER A 45 5.40 -12.96 11.38
CA SER A 45 5.44 -13.75 10.15
C SER A 45 6.12 -13.01 8.98
N LEU A 46 6.17 -11.67 9.01
CA LEU A 46 6.92 -10.86 8.05
C LEU A 46 8.45 -10.99 8.20
N ALA A 47 8.94 -11.52 9.33
CA ALA A 47 10.36 -11.82 9.52
C ALA A 47 10.72 -13.09 8.75
N GLY A 48 11.66 -13.01 7.81
CA GLY A 48 12.08 -14.16 7.00
C GLY A 48 11.23 -14.42 5.76
N CYS A 49 10.19 -13.61 5.49
CA CYS A 49 9.32 -13.77 4.32
C CYS A 49 10.09 -13.68 2.98
N GLU A 50 11.28 -13.06 2.98
CA GLU A 50 12.17 -13.01 1.83
C GLU A 50 12.70 -14.37 1.37
N LYS A 51 12.72 -15.38 2.26
CA LYS A 51 13.24 -16.73 1.97
C LYS A 51 12.19 -17.68 1.40
N LEU A 52 10.91 -17.32 1.50
CA LEU A 52 9.82 -18.17 1.02
C LEU A 52 9.83 -18.22 -0.51
N SER A 53 9.42 -19.32 -1.13
CA SER A 53 9.19 -19.32 -2.59
C SER A 53 8.01 -18.41 -2.94
N VAL A 54 7.93 -17.94 -4.18
CA VAL A 54 6.72 -17.29 -4.68
C VAL A 54 5.82 -18.40 -5.21
N VAL A 55 4.60 -18.49 -4.71
CA VAL A 55 3.59 -19.45 -5.14
C VAL A 55 2.48 -18.69 -5.86
N SER A 56 1.83 -19.29 -6.85
CA SER A 56 0.73 -18.64 -7.56
C SER A 56 -0.43 -18.37 -6.59
N SER A 57 -0.62 -17.11 -6.19
CA SER A 57 -1.78 -16.67 -5.41
C SER A 57 -2.95 -16.33 -6.32
N THR A 58 -4.17 -16.36 -5.80
CA THR A 58 -5.36 -15.88 -6.52
C THR A 58 -5.17 -14.41 -6.94
N PRO A 59 -5.37 -14.05 -8.22
CA PRO A 59 -5.24 -12.67 -8.67
C PRO A 59 -6.31 -11.78 -8.04
N MET A 60 -5.92 -10.54 -7.73
CA MET A 60 -6.83 -9.49 -7.28
C MET A 60 -6.99 -8.45 -8.37
N GLU A 61 -8.20 -8.22 -8.87
CA GLU A 61 -8.41 -7.19 -9.88
C GLU A 61 -8.40 -5.78 -9.28
N TYR A 62 -7.50 -4.93 -9.77
CA TYR A 62 -7.48 -3.49 -9.51
C TYR A 62 -6.68 -2.72 -10.57
N THR A 63 -6.91 -1.40 -10.63
CA THR A 63 -6.15 -0.52 -11.53
C THR A 63 -4.91 0.01 -10.85
N LEU A 64 -3.74 -0.49 -11.25
CA LEU A 64 -2.45 0.09 -10.91
C LEU A 64 -2.11 1.20 -11.92
N CYS A 65 -1.57 2.31 -11.43
CA CYS A 65 -1.14 3.39 -12.31
C CYS A 65 0.12 2.98 -13.09
N GLU A 66 0.07 2.98 -14.42
CA GLU A 66 1.26 2.74 -15.24
C GLU A 66 2.34 3.79 -14.96
N VAL A 67 3.54 3.31 -14.63
CA VAL A 67 4.73 4.16 -14.44
C VAL A 67 5.58 4.08 -15.71
N THR A 68 5.54 5.14 -16.50
CA THR A 68 6.25 5.23 -17.79
C THR A 68 7.77 5.33 -17.64
N ASN A 69 8.29 5.80 -16.50
CA ASN A 69 9.72 5.97 -16.28
C ASN A 69 10.21 5.27 -15.01
N LYS A 70 10.39 3.94 -15.10
CA LYS A 70 10.87 3.09 -14.01
C LYS A 70 12.29 3.48 -13.52
N LYS A 71 13.07 4.23 -14.30
CA LYS A 71 14.47 4.61 -13.98
C LYS A 71 14.60 5.59 -12.80
N HIS A 72 13.53 6.31 -12.45
CA HIS A 72 13.53 7.24 -11.31
C HIS A 72 12.97 6.64 -10.02
N LEU A 73 12.64 5.34 -10.02
CA LEU A 73 12.18 4.64 -8.83
C LEU A 73 13.37 4.14 -8.02
N SER A 74 13.29 4.25 -6.69
CA SER A 74 14.21 3.53 -5.82
C SER A 74 13.96 2.02 -5.91
N SER A 75 14.92 1.21 -5.47
CA SER A 75 14.76 -0.25 -5.44
C SER A 75 13.51 -0.70 -4.68
N ASP A 76 13.22 -0.07 -3.53
CA ASP A 76 12.02 -0.36 -2.74
C ASP A 76 10.71 0.00 -3.49
N GLN A 77 10.72 1.07 -4.30
CA GLN A 77 9.55 1.50 -5.09
C GLN A 77 9.35 0.64 -6.34
N LEU A 78 10.45 0.25 -6.99
CA LEU A 78 10.43 -0.67 -8.11
C LEU A 78 9.87 -2.03 -7.67
N TYR A 79 10.33 -2.53 -6.52
CA TYR A 79 9.80 -3.76 -5.94
C TYR A 79 8.31 -3.67 -5.65
N LEU A 80 7.83 -2.56 -5.03
CA LEU A 80 6.40 -2.34 -4.79
C LEU A 80 5.60 -2.46 -6.08
N MET A 81 6.09 -1.88 -7.18
CA MET A 81 5.40 -1.92 -8.47
C MET A 81 5.34 -3.35 -9.03
N GLU A 82 6.47 -4.04 -9.09
CA GLU A 82 6.55 -5.38 -9.67
C GLU A 82 5.73 -6.39 -8.86
N ILE A 83 5.77 -6.31 -7.53
CA ILE A 83 4.97 -7.22 -6.70
C ILE A 83 3.48 -6.88 -6.73
N SER A 84 3.12 -5.61 -6.89
CA SER A 84 1.73 -5.20 -7.12
C SER A 84 1.22 -5.77 -8.46
N GLU A 85 2.00 -5.69 -9.53
CA GLU A 85 1.66 -6.31 -10.83
C GLU A 85 1.40 -7.82 -10.68
N VAL A 86 2.22 -8.54 -9.89
CA VAL A 86 2.02 -9.97 -9.64
C VAL A 86 0.76 -10.26 -8.83
N VAL A 87 0.46 -9.45 -7.80
CA VAL A 87 -0.80 -9.57 -7.05
C VAL A 87 -2.01 -9.30 -7.95
N ASN A 88 -1.88 -8.40 -8.94
CA ASN A 88 -2.97 -8.06 -9.86
C ASN A 88 -3.27 -9.19 -10.85
N PHE A 89 -2.22 -9.73 -11.49
CA PHE A 89 -2.36 -10.66 -12.61
C PHE A 89 -2.11 -12.13 -12.26
N SER A 90 -1.69 -12.44 -11.02
CA SER A 90 -1.23 -13.78 -10.56
C SER A 90 -0.07 -14.37 -11.36
N HIS A 91 0.53 -13.61 -12.28
CA HIS A 91 1.62 -14.07 -13.12
C HIS A 91 2.95 -13.85 -12.41
N CYS A 92 3.43 -14.86 -11.69
CA CYS A 92 4.71 -14.80 -10.98
C CYS A 92 5.88 -14.67 -11.98
N ARG A 93 6.56 -13.52 -11.99
CA ARG A 93 7.85 -13.40 -12.65
C ARG A 93 8.93 -14.00 -11.76
N GLU A 94 9.74 -14.93 -12.29
CA GLU A 94 10.91 -15.47 -11.61
C GLU A 94 11.87 -14.38 -11.10
N SER A 95 11.90 -13.20 -11.75
CA SER A 95 12.71 -12.06 -11.33
C SER A 95 12.41 -11.57 -9.91
N LEU A 96 11.18 -11.72 -9.41
CA LEU A 96 10.82 -11.30 -8.04
C LEU A 96 11.51 -12.14 -6.96
N SER A 97 11.78 -13.42 -7.23
CA SER A 97 12.49 -14.30 -6.29
C SER A 97 13.93 -13.84 -6.05
N LYS A 98 14.50 -13.08 -6.99
CA LYS A 98 15.87 -12.57 -6.97
C LYS A 98 15.97 -11.18 -6.36
N ILE A 99 14.85 -10.48 -6.15
CA ILE A 99 14.85 -9.12 -5.63
C ILE A 99 14.58 -9.13 -4.13
N TYR A 100 15.60 -8.72 -3.38
CA TYR A 100 15.57 -8.68 -1.92
C TYR A 100 14.83 -7.44 -1.44
N PRO A 101 13.67 -7.56 -0.76
CA PRO A 101 13.10 -6.44 -0.01
C PRO A 101 14.03 -6.15 1.16
N GLY A 102 14.60 -4.94 1.22
CA GLY A 102 15.59 -4.54 2.22
C GLY A 102 15.18 -4.85 3.67
N LYS A 103 16.14 -4.84 4.60
CA LYS A 103 15.92 -5.12 6.03
C LYS A 103 14.76 -4.28 6.61
N VAL A 104 13.90 -4.92 7.41
CA VAL A 104 12.79 -4.24 8.11
C VAL A 104 13.33 -3.07 8.94
N CYS A 105 12.70 -1.90 8.80
CA CYS A 105 12.95 -0.74 9.64
C CYS A 105 11.61 -0.01 9.86
N ASP A 106 11.25 0.24 11.12
CA ASP A 106 9.93 0.79 11.50
C ASP A 106 9.65 2.18 10.90
N SER A 107 10.69 2.93 10.52
CA SER A 107 10.55 4.25 9.89
C SER A 107 10.17 4.20 8.41
N ARG A 108 10.12 3.01 7.78
CA ARG A 108 9.89 2.85 6.34
C ARG A 108 8.71 1.92 6.06
N TRP A 109 7.49 2.48 6.08
CA TRP A 109 6.26 1.73 5.78
C TRP A 109 6.28 1.07 4.41
N LEU A 110 6.92 1.68 3.41
CA LEU A 110 7.16 1.06 2.12
C LEU A 110 7.78 -0.34 2.21
N ARG A 111 8.71 -0.59 3.14
CA ARG A 111 9.31 -1.91 3.32
C ARG A 111 8.35 -2.91 3.96
N ILE A 112 7.55 -2.45 4.92
CA ILE A 112 6.51 -3.28 5.55
C ILE A 112 5.48 -3.68 4.49
N THR A 113 5.02 -2.73 3.69
CA THR A 113 4.13 -2.94 2.54
C THR A 113 4.67 -4.00 1.59
N ASN A 114 5.93 -3.86 1.16
CA ASN A 114 6.59 -4.81 0.28
C ASN A 114 6.64 -6.22 0.87
N ARG A 115 6.90 -6.32 2.19
CA ARG A 115 6.94 -7.62 2.89
C ARG A 115 5.56 -8.25 3.04
N ILE A 116 4.51 -7.47 3.30
CA ILE A 116 3.13 -7.98 3.35
C ILE A 116 2.73 -8.57 2.02
N LEU A 117 2.95 -7.85 0.91
CA LEU A 117 2.67 -8.37 -0.43
C LEU A 117 3.52 -9.61 -0.72
N ARG A 118 4.80 -9.62 -0.31
CA ARG A 118 5.69 -10.77 -0.47
C ARG A 118 5.24 -12.00 0.29
N PHE A 119 4.74 -11.81 1.50
CA PHE A 119 4.21 -12.86 2.33
C PHE A 119 2.90 -13.41 1.73
N ASN A 120 2.02 -12.55 1.21
CA ASN A 120 0.79 -12.95 0.54
C ASN A 120 1.05 -13.82 -0.70
N VAL A 121 1.98 -13.41 -1.57
CA VAL A 121 2.33 -14.22 -2.77
C VAL A 121 3.17 -15.46 -2.46
N ALA A 122 3.57 -15.66 -1.20
CA ALA A 122 4.29 -16.87 -0.79
C ALA A 122 3.35 -17.96 -0.24
N HIS A 123 2.08 -17.64 0.03
CA HIS A 123 1.14 -18.52 0.71
C HIS A 123 -0.18 -18.64 -0.06
N GLU A 124 -0.52 -19.86 -0.47
CA GLU A 124 -1.80 -20.16 -1.15
C GLU A 124 -3.01 -19.87 -0.26
N ASN A 125 -2.90 -20.13 1.04
CA ASN A 125 -3.97 -19.95 2.03
C ASN A 125 -3.69 -18.76 2.94
N SER A 126 -3.83 -17.56 2.39
CA SER A 126 -3.67 -16.31 3.16
C SER A 126 -4.80 -16.16 4.19
N SER A 127 -4.46 -15.75 5.42
CA SER A 127 -5.47 -15.43 6.44
C SER A 127 -6.31 -14.23 6.02
N GLU A 128 -7.55 -14.12 6.53
CA GLU A 128 -8.44 -12.98 6.24
C GLU A 128 -7.80 -11.64 6.60
N ALA A 129 -7.05 -11.59 7.70
CA ALA A 129 -6.31 -10.42 8.13
C ALA A 129 -5.19 -10.04 7.14
N LEU A 130 -4.43 -11.03 6.65
CA LEU A 130 -3.43 -10.80 5.60
C LEU A 130 -4.06 -10.34 4.30
N LEU A 131 -5.17 -10.98 3.89
CA LEU A 131 -5.90 -10.62 2.68
C LEU A 131 -6.44 -9.20 2.76
N THR A 132 -6.93 -8.78 3.92
CA THR A 132 -7.41 -7.41 4.17
C THR A 132 -6.28 -6.39 3.98
N LEU A 133 -5.11 -6.64 4.55
CA LEU A 133 -3.94 -5.77 4.41
C LEU A 133 -3.42 -5.74 2.96
N THR A 134 -3.30 -6.90 2.32
CA THR A 134 -2.90 -6.99 0.91
C THR A 134 -3.88 -6.24 0.01
N THR A 135 -5.19 -6.39 0.23
CA THR A 135 -6.22 -5.66 -0.52
C THR A 135 -6.08 -4.15 -0.35
N PHE A 136 -5.90 -3.67 0.89
CA PHE A 136 -5.67 -2.26 1.16
C PHE A 136 -4.41 -1.73 0.47
N ILE A 137 -3.32 -2.49 0.57
CA ILE A 137 -2.06 -2.11 -0.04
C ILE A 137 -2.19 -2.02 -1.56
N ALA A 138 -2.75 -3.04 -2.19
CA ALA A 138 -2.87 -3.12 -3.65
C ALA A 138 -3.82 -2.04 -4.18
N LYS A 139 -5.04 -1.97 -3.65
CA LYS A 139 -6.11 -1.11 -4.18
C LYS A 139 -5.97 0.36 -3.81
N VAL A 140 -5.37 0.67 -2.66
CA VAL A 140 -5.27 2.04 -2.15
C VAL A 140 -3.81 2.49 -2.14
N TYR A 141 -2.97 1.88 -1.30
CA TYR A 141 -1.62 2.39 -1.03
C TYR A 141 -0.75 2.45 -2.29
N ALA A 142 -0.61 1.34 -3.03
CA ALA A 142 0.25 1.24 -4.20
C ALA A 142 -0.30 2.07 -5.36
N SER A 143 -1.61 1.96 -5.64
CA SER A 143 -2.28 2.78 -6.66
C SER A 143 -2.09 4.28 -6.41
N MET A 144 -2.26 4.74 -5.17
CA MET A 144 -2.04 6.14 -4.82
C MET A 144 -0.56 6.53 -4.84
N TRP A 145 0.34 5.67 -4.36
CA TRP A 145 1.78 5.90 -4.37
C TRP A 145 2.29 6.26 -5.77
N PHE A 146 1.94 5.44 -6.77
CA PHE A 146 2.37 5.68 -8.15
C PHE A 146 1.61 6.84 -8.82
N LYS A 147 0.35 7.08 -8.46
CA LYS A 147 -0.41 8.25 -8.93
C LYS A 147 0.24 9.56 -8.44
N ILE A 148 0.62 9.61 -7.17
CA ILE A 148 1.36 10.73 -6.55
C ILE A 148 2.72 10.90 -7.23
N LYS A 149 3.50 9.82 -7.37
CA LYS A 149 4.81 9.87 -8.03
C LYS A 149 4.75 10.36 -9.47
N ARG A 150 3.67 10.08 -10.20
CA ARG A 150 3.46 10.57 -11.57
C ARG A 150 3.10 12.05 -11.61
N LYS A 151 2.40 12.57 -10.60
CA LYS A 151 1.87 13.93 -10.56
C LYS A 151 2.18 14.64 -9.23
N THR A 152 3.46 14.82 -8.93
CA THR A 152 3.94 15.33 -7.63
C THR A 152 3.66 16.81 -7.34
N LYS A 153 3.11 17.57 -8.30
CA LYS A 153 2.85 19.00 -8.12
C LYS A 153 1.66 19.21 -7.16
N LEU A 154 1.76 20.22 -6.28
CA LEU A 154 0.73 20.60 -5.30
C LEU A 154 -0.66 20.79 -5.92
N ILE A 155 -0.74 21.26 -7.18
CA ILE A 155 -2.00 21.44 -7.91
C ILE A 155 -2.86 20.16 -8.05
N TYR A 156 -2.27 18.98 -7.82
CA TYR A 156 -2.96 17.70 -7.90
C TYR A 156 -3.38 17.13 -6.53
N GLU A 157 -3.11 17.84 -5.42
CA GLU A 157 -3.41 17.37 -4.05
C GLU A 157 -4.87 17.03 -3.82
N ALA A 158 -5.78 17.95 -4.13
CA ALA A 158 -7.21 17.69 -3.98
C ALA A 158 -7.67 16.48 -4.82
N GLN A 159 -7.09 16.29 -6.01
CA GLN A 159 -7.39 15.13 -6.86
C GLN A 159 -6.88 13.83 -6.22
N HIS A 160 -5.70 13.85 -5.60
CA HIS A 160 -5.13 12.70 -4.90
C HIS A 160 -5.93 12.35 -3.64
N LEU A 161 -6.35 13.36 -2.87
CA LEU A 161 -7.20 13.17 -1.70
C LEU A 161 -8.55 12.55 -2.10
N HIS A 162 -9.22 13.13 -3.09
CA HIS A 162 -10.47 12.59 -3.61
C HIS A 162 -10.31 11.15 -4.10
N GLN A 163 -9.24 10.84 -4.84
CA GLN A 163 -8.99 9.48 -5.29
C GLN A 163 -8.77 8.51 -4.13
N SER A 164 -8.05 8.92 -3.08
CA SER A 164 -7.82 8.10 -1.90
C SER A 164 -9.15 7.75 -1.21
N ILE A 165 -10.05 8.73 -1.08
CA ILE A 165 -11.40 8.55 -0.54
C ILE A 165 -12.20 7.55 -1.38
N VAL A 166 -12.17 7.70 -2.72
CA VAL A 166 -12.89 6.81 -3.64
C VAL A 166 -12.37 5.38 -3.53
N LEU A 167 -11.05 5.18 -3.53
CA LEU A 167 -10.44 3.85 -3.43
C LEU A 167 -10.71 3.20 -2.07
N SER A 168 -10.75 3.96 -0.98
CA SER A 168 -11.07 3.42 0.35
C SER A 168 -12.54 3.02 0.51
N ARG A 169 -13.44 3.43 -0.40
CA ARG A 169 -14.86 3.05 -0.30
C ARG A 169 -15.13 1.55 -0.52
N CYS A 170 -14.19 0.80 -1.08
CA CYS A 170 -14.37 -0.64 -1.31
C CYS A 170 -14.28 -1.51 -0.05
N PHE A 171 -13.85 -0.95 1.09
CA PHE A 171 -13.73 -1.68 2.36
C PHE A 171 -15.03 -1.71 3.17
N SER A 172 -15.12 -2.61 4.15
CA SER A 172 -16.22 -2.68 5.11
C SER A 172 -16.31 -1.42 5.99
N ASN A 173 -17.44 -1.20 6.65
CA ASN A 173 -17.64 -0.05 7.53
C ASN A 173 -16.64 -0.05 8.69
N ASP A 174 -16.38 -1.21 9.31
CA ASP A 174 -15.41 -1.33 10.42
C ASP A 174 -14.01 -0.84 10.02
N LEU A 175 -13.55 -1.17 8.81
CA LEU A 175 -12.25 -0.71 8.31
C LEU A 175 -12.28 0.77 7.92
N LYS A 176 -13.40 1.24 7.35
CA LYS A 176 -13.61 2.66 7.05
C LYS A 176 -13.59 3.52 8.31
N ASP A 177 -14.12 3.03 9.43
CA ASP A 177 -14.10 3.74 10.72
C ASP A 177 -12.67 3.97 11.22
N VAL A 178 -11.71 3.14 10.80
CA VAL A 178 -10.27 3.35 11.07
C VAL A 178 -9.62 4.27 10.03
N ILE A 179 -9.97 4.12 8.75
CA ILE A 179 -9.32 4.83 7.62
C ILE A 179 -9.80 6.28 7.50
N ASP A 180 -11.11 6.51 7.58
CA ASP A 180 -11.73 7.80 7.30
C ASP A 180 -11.30 8.92 8.25
N PRO A 181 -11.18 8.71 9.57
CA PRO A 181 -10.66 9.74 10.47
C PRO A 181 -9.22 10.14 10.12
N VAL A 182 -8.41 9.22 9.60
CA VAL A 182 -7.03 9.49 9.21
C VAL A 182 -7.00 10.33 7.94
N ILE A 183 -7.80 9.98 6.93
CA ILE A 183 -7.90 10.76 5.69
C ILE A 183 -8.45 12.17 5.95
N LYS A 184 -9.39 12.34 6.88
CA LYS A 184 -10.02 13.63 7.20
C LYS A 184 -9.14 14.59 8.02
N ARG A 185 -8.17 14.07 8.76
CA ARG A 185 -7.27 14.86 9.64
C ARG A 185 -6.05 15.40 8.91
N ASN A 186 -5.71 14.80 7.77
CA ASN A 186 -4.63 15.25 6.88
C ASN A 186 -5.13 16.38 6.02
#